data_AF-A0A2Z4HIE0-F1
#
_entry.id   AF-A0A2Z4HIE0-F1
#
_cell.length_a   1.000
_cell.length_b   1.000
_cell.length_c   1.000
_cell.angle_alpha   90.00
_cell.angle_beta   90.00
_cell.angle_gamma   90.00
#
_symmetry.space_group_name_H-M   'P 1'
#
loop_
_entity.id
_entity.type
_entity.pdbx_description
1 polymer ?
#
loop_
_entity_poly.entity_id
_entity_poly.type
_entity_poly.pdbx_seq_one_letter_code
_entity_poly.pdbx_strand_id
1 'polypeptide(L)'
;LTESFNLTSHMTLYLARDAVIKATQDTRNWPLIAPLPSYGRGRERPGGRYMSFIHGDGVHDVVISGENGTIDGQGDIWWNMWRQRTLQFTRPNLIEFVHSTSIIISNVIFRNSPFWNIHPVYCSNVVVRYVTILAPADSPNTDGIDPDSSSNVCIEDSYISTGDDLVAVKSGWDEYGIFYGRPSSDI
;
A
#
# COMPACT_ATOMS: atom_id res chain seq x y z
N LEU A 1 -9.40 -10.80 -13.36
CA LEU A 1 -8.40 -9.77 -13.04
C LEU A 1 -9.15 -8.48 -12.81
N THR A 2 -8.76 -7.73 -11.79
CA THR A 2 -9.45 -6.52 -11.35
C THR A 2 -8.52 -5.33 -11.52
N GLU A 3 -9.05 -4.20 -11.98
CA GLU A 3 -8.34 -2.92 -12.04
C GLU A 3 -8.27 -2.28 -10.65
N SER A 4 -7.55 -1.17 -10.50
CA SER A 4 -7.56 -0.42 -9.24
C SER A 4 -8.98 0.02 -8.88
N PHE A 5 -9.34 -0.07 -7.60
CA PHE A 5 -10.66 0.36 -7.13
C PHE A 5 -10.58 1.09 -5.80
N ASN A 6 -11.58 1.95 -5.57
CA ASN A 6 -11.71 2.71 -4.34
C ASN A 6 -12.62 1.98 -3.35
N LEU A 7 -12.23 2.02 -2.07
CA LEU A 7 -13.10 1.69 -0.95
C LEU A 7 -13.94 2.91 -0.55
N THR A 8 -15.01 2.66 0.19
CA THR A 8 -15.89 3.70 0.78
C THR A 8 -15.97 3.51 2.29
N SER A 9 -16.37 4.55 3.03
CA SER A 9 -16.57 4.43 4.49
C SER A 9 -17.61 3.39 4.88
N HIS A 10 -17.54 2.91 6.12
CA HIS A 10 -18.49 1.97 6.73
C HIS A 10 -18.66 0.66 5.97
N MET A 11 -17.54 0.05 5.58
CA MET A 11 -17.58 -1.20 4.83
C MET A 11 -16.63 -2.25 5.39
N THR A 12 -16.95 -3.51 5.09
CA THR A 12 -16.04 -4.63 5.28
C THR A 12 -15.77 -5.29 3.93
N LEU A 13 -14.51 -5.36 3.54
CA LEU A 13 -14.03 -6.24 2.49
C LEU A 13 -13.61 -7.56 3.13
N TYR A 14 -14.44 -8.60 2.95
CA TYR A 14 -14.20 -9.93 3.51
C TYR A 14 -13.72 -10.92 2.45
N LEU A 15 -12.56 -11.54 2.65
CA LEU A 15 -11.99 -12.53 1.75
C LEU A 15 -12.10 -13.93 2.38
N ALA A 16 -13.04 -14.73 1.86
CA ALA A 16 -13.19 -16.12 2.26
C ALA A 16 -11.93 -16.95 1.98
N ARG A 17 -11.83 -18.12 2.60
CA ARG A 17 -10.77 -19.09 2.30
C ARG A 17 -10.67 -19.33 0.79
N ASP A 18 -9.45 -19.39 0.28
CA ASP A 18 -9.12 -19.59 -1.13
C ASP A 18 -9.60 -18.49 -2.10
N ALA A 19 -10.27 -17.42 -1.60
CA ALA A 19 -10.60 -16.27 -2.42
C ALA A 19 -9.34 -15.52 -2.82
N VAL A 20 -9.26 -15.10 -4.09
CA VAL A 20 -8.13 -14.32 -4.61
C VAL A 20 -8.65 -13.09 -5.34
N ILE A 21 -8.30 -11.90 -4.83
CA ILE A 21 -8.41 -10.65 -5.56
C ILE A 21 -7.08 -10.43 -6.28
N LYS A 22 -7.11 -10.36 -7.62
CA LYS A 22 -5.90 -10.38 -8.45
C LYS A 22 -5.83 -9.17 -9.38
N ALA A 23 -4.77 -8.38 -9.26
CA ALA A 23 -4.56 -7.15 -10.02
C ALA A 23 -4.37 -7.41 -11.52
N THR A 24 -4.82 -6.50 -12.37
CA THR A 24 -4.53 -6.56 -13.81
C THR A 24 -3.04 -6.36 -14.09
N GLN A 25 -2.51 -7.13 -15.04
CA GLN A 25 -1.16 -6.94 -15.58
C GLN A 25 -1.12 -5.88 -16.68
N ASP A 26 -2.27 -5.41 -17.17
CA ASP A 26 -2.29 -4.32 -18.15
C ASP A 26 -2.07 -2.97 -17.45
N THR A 27 -0.82 -2.52 -17.43
CA THR A 27 -0.40 -1.30 -16.73
C THR A 27 -1.04 -0.03 -17.30
N ARG A 28 -1.62 -0.08 -18.50
CA ARG A 28 -2.34 1.04 -19.13
C ARG A 28 -3.68 1.32 -18.46
N ASN A 29 -4.23 0.33 -17.76
CA ASN A 29 -5.52 0.46 -17.06
C ASN A 29 -5.38 1.01 -15.64
N TRP A 30 -4.15 1.25 -15.18
CA TRP A 30 -3.91 1.81 -13.86
C TRP A 30 -4.05 3.34 -13.91
N PRO A 31 -4.98 3.93 -13.15
CA PRO A 31 -5.16 5.38 -13.14
C PRO A 31 -3.92 6.11 -12.66
N LEU A 32 -3.67 7.30 -13.22
CA LEU A 32 -2.64 8.21 -12.72
C LEU A 32 -3.25 9.21 -11.75
N ILE A 33 -2.60 9.39 -10.61
CA ILE A 33 -2.97 10.36 -9.58
C ILE A 33 -1.78 11.25 -9.23
N ALA A 34 -2.08 12.36 -8.55
CA ALA A 34 -1.05 13.29 -8.09
C ALA A 34 -0.09 12.60 -7.10
N PRO A 35 1.16 13.05 -7.02
CA PRO A 35 2.06 12.69 -5.93
C PRO A 35 1.46 13.03 -4.58
N LEU A 36 1.95 12.35 -3.54
CA LEU A 36 1.62 12.72 -2.18
C LEU A 36 2.18 14.12 -1.88
N PRO A 37 1.40 15.00 -1.22
CA PRO A 37 1.83 16.36 -0.92
C PRO A 37 3.11 16.41 -0.08
N SER A 38 3.33 15.44 0.83
CA SER A 38 4.56 15.33 1.61
C SER A 38 5.78 14.79 0.82
N TYR A 39 5.60 14.39 -0.44
CA TYR A 39 6.68 13.92 -1.32
C TYR A 39 6.95 14.86 -2.50
N GLY A 40 5.95 15.66 -2.92
CA GLY A 40 6.05 16.63 -4.01
C GLY A 40 6.20 16.06 -5.43
N ARG A 41 6.63 14.80 -5.56
CA ARG A 41 6.86 14.07 -6.82
C ARG A 41 6.70 12.57 -6.61
N GLY A 42 6.62 11.82 -7.71
CA GLY A 42 6.73 10.38 -7.64
C GLY A 42 8.05 9.91 -7.01
N ARG A 43 7.97 8.84 -6.22
CA ARG A 43 9.09 8.24 -5.48
C ARG A 43 10.20 7.71 -6.39
N GLU A 44 9.83 7.21 -7.57
CA GLU A 44 10.75 6.55 -8.51
C GLU A 44 11.01 7.35 -9.79
N ARG A 45 10.07 8.22 -10.15
CA ARG A 45 10.06 9.02 -11.37
C ARG A 45 9.43 10.39 -11.09
N PRO A 46 9.91 11.48 -11.72
CA PRO A 46 9.21 12.76 -11.69
C PRO A 46 7.79 12.64 -12.26
N GLY A 47 6.88 13.54 -11.84
CA GLY A 47 5.48 13.52 -12.25
C GLY A 47 4.59 12.71 -11.29
N GLY A 48 3.43 12.27 -11.79
CA GLY A 48 2.43 11.53 -11.02
C GLY A 48 2.84 10.10 -10.63
N ARG A 49 1.88 9.38 -10.07
CA ARG A 49 2.03 7.97 -9.64
C ARG A 49 0.81 7.16 -10.08
N TYR A 50 1.00 5.86 -10.26
CA TYR A 50 -0.14 4.96 -10.43
C TYR A 50 -0.92 4.85 -9.12
N MET A 51 -2.25 4.87 -9.21
CA MET A 51 -3.14 4.63 -8.07
C MET A 51 -2.93 3.21 -7.54
N SER A 52 -2.87 3.06 -6.23
CA SER A 52 -2.72 1.77 -5.54
C SER A 52 -3.84 0.78 -5.93
N PHE A 53 -3.58 -0.53 -5.83
CA PHE A 53 -4.56 -1.55 -6.30
C PHE A 53 -5.89 -1.42 -5.55
N ILE A 54 -5.79 -1.38 -4.22
CA ILE A 54 -6.91 -1.05 -3.33
C ILE A 54 -6.59 0.29 -2.69
N HIS A 55 -7.47 1.26 -2.90
CA HIS A 55 -7.23 2.63 -2.47
C HIS A 55 -8.40 3.14 -1.62
N GLY A 56 -8.11 3.93 -0.60
CA GLY A 56 -9.09 4.72 0.12
C GLY A 56 -8.53 6.10 0.41
N ASP A 57 -9.28 7.16 0.11
CA ASP A 57 -8.90 8.54 0.44
C ASP A 57 -10.03 9.20 1.21
N GLY A 58 -9.74 9.68 2.42
CA GLY A 58 -10.74 10.27 3.31
C GLY A 58 -11.80 9.28 3.82
N VAL A 59 -11.51 7.97 3.85
CA VAL A 59 -12.45 6.95 4.31
C VAL A 59 -12.33 6.71 5.82
N HIS A 60 -13.41 6.21 6.42
CA HIS A 60 -13.41 5.79 7.82
C HIS A 60 -14.25 4.55 8.07
N ASP A 61 -13.94 3.86 9.18
CA ASP A 61 -14.62 2.63 9.60
C ASP A 61 -14.59 1.55 8.51
N VAL A 62 -13.36 1.28 8.03
CA VAL A 62 -13.10 0.29 6.97
C VAL A 62 -12.39 -0.91 7.57
N VAL A 63 -12.92 -2.10 7.28
CA VAL A 63 -12.34 -3.38 7.69
C VAL A 63 -11.97 -4.20 6.46
N ILE A 64 -10.73 -4.64 6.38
CA ILE A 64 -10.28 -5.69 5.45
C ILE A 64 -9.99 -6.92 6.29
N SER A 65 -10.75 -8.00 6.10
CA SER A 65 -10.60 -9.22 6.88
C SER A 65 -10.92 -10.48 6.08
N GLY A 66 -10.78 -11.65 6.68
CA GLY A 66 -11.04 -12.90 5.96
C GLY A 66 -10.63 -14.16 6.69
N GLU A 67 -10.57 -15.26 5.93
CA GLU A 67 -10.05 -16.56 6.35
C GLU A 67 -8.75 -16.89 5.61
N ASN A 68 -7.81 -15.94 5.60
CA ASN A 68 -6.57 -16.00 4.83
C ASN A 68 -6.79 -16.06 3.30
N GLY A 69 -7.83 -15.39 2.80
CA GLY A 69 -7.91 -15.09 1.37
C GLY A 69 -6.79 -14.13 0.92
N THR A 70 -6.49 -14.11 -0.37
CA THR A 70 -5.30 -13.47 -0.94
C THR A 70 -5.61 -12.22 -1.76
N ILE A 71 -4.80 -11.19 -1.58
CA ILE A 71 -4.72 -10.00 -2.42
C ILE A 71 -3.38 -10.08 -3.17
N ASP A 72 -3.43 -10.39 -4.47
CA ASP A 72 -2.26 -10.62 -5.33
C ASP A 72 -2.06 -9.44 -6.29
N GLY A 73 -0.97 -8.70 -6.07
CA GLY A 73 -0.59 -7.51 -6.84
C GLY A 73 0.00 -7.82 -8.23
N GLN A 74 0.35 -9.07 -8.53
CA GLN A 74 1.03 -9.46 -9.77
C GLN A 74 2.27 -8.61 -10.10
N GLY A 75 3.09 -8.30 -9.09
CA GLY A 75 4.20 -7.36 -9.14
C GLY A 75 5.28 -7.63 -10.21
N ASP A 76 5.43 -8.86 -10.70
CA ASP A 76 6.49 -9.25 -11.66
C ASP A 76 6.65 -8.29 -12.86
N ILE A 77 5.54 -7.86 -13.45
CA ILE A 77 5.57 -6.94 -14.59
C ILE A 77 6.16 -5.57 -14.20
N TRP A 78 5.81 -5.08 -13.01
CA TRP A 78 6.29 -3.82 -12.48
C TRP A 78 7.77 -3.89 -12.09
N TRP A 79 8.18 -4.99 -11.47
CA TRP A 79 9.58 -5.25 -11.12
C TRP A 79 10.46 -5.36 -12.37
N ASN A 80 9.96 -5.99 -13.44
CA ASN A 80 10.67 -6.07 -14.70
C ASN A 80 10.84 -4.68 -15.35
N MET A 81 9.79 -3.85 -15.36
CA MET A 81 9.90 -2.47 -15.84
C MET A 81 10.87 -1.63 -14.99
N TRP A 82 10.90 -1.86 -13.67
CA TRP A 82 11.85 -1.20 -12.77
C TRP A 82 13.30 -1.57 -13.12
N ARG A 83 13.60 -2.88 -13.22
CA ARG A 83 14.93 -3.40 -13.56
C ARG A 83 15.40 -2.90 -14.94
N GLN A 84 14.49 -2.84 -15.91
CA GLN A 84 14.76 -2.34 -17.26
C GLN A 84 14.75 -0.80 -17.36
N ARG A 85 14.41 -0.10 -16.27
CA ARG A 85 14.30 1.37 -16.19
C ARG A 85 13.24 1.96 -17.14
N THR A 86 12.23 1.19 -17.52
CA THR A 86 11.18 1.58 -18.47
C THR A 86 9.91 2.13 -17.81
N LEU A 87 9.86 2.20 -16.47
CA LEU A 87 8.78 2.86 -15.74
C LEU A 87 8.63 4.32 -16.17
N GLN A 88 7.39 4.70 -16.55
CA GLN A 88 7.02 6.08 -16.88
C GLN A 88 6.71 6.89 -15.60
N PHE A 89 6.03 6.26 -14.65
CA PHE A 89 5.62 6.86 -13.38
C PHE A 89 5.99 5.93 -12.21
N THR A 90 5.80 6.42 -10.98
CA THR A 90 6.02 5.60 -9.78
C THR A 90 5.03 4.44 -9.71
N ARG A 91 5.53 3.23 -9.42
CA ARG A 91 4.73 2.00 -9.30
C ARG A 91 3.63 2.16 -8.24
N PRO A 92 2.48 1.47 -8.42
CA PRO A 92 1.40 1.51 -7.44
C PRO A 92 1.74 0.69 -6.19
N ASN A 93 1.21 1.08 -5.03
CA ASN A 93 1.21 0.22 -3.84
C ASN A 93 0.15 -0.88 -3.99
N LEU A 94 0.23 -1.92 -3.16
CA LEU A 94 -0.82 -2.93 -3.11
C LEU A 94 -2.08 -2.38 -2.43
N ILE A 95 -1.96 -1.87 -1.21
CA ILE A 95 -3.04 -1.15 -0.52
C ILE A 95 -2.54 0.19 -0.01
N GLU A 96 -3.33 1.23 -0.22
CA GLU A 96 -3.05 2.56 0.31
C GLU A 96 -4.30 3.22 0.88
N PHE A 97 -4.17 3.70 2.10
CA PHE A 97 -5.14 4.57 2.72
C PHE A 97 -4.53 5.96 2.86
N VAL A 98 -5.22 6.98 2.36
CA VAL A 98 -4.80 8.37 2.40
C VAL A 98 -5.82 9.14 3.25
N HIS A 99 -5.37 10.00 4.17
CA HIS A 99 -6.25 10.84 5.01
C HIS A 99 -7.38 10.07 5.72
N SER A 100 -7.16 8.81 6.08
CA SER A 100 -8.21 7.91 6.55
C SER A 100 -8.12 7.63 8.04
N THR A 101 -9.21 7.18 8.66
CA THR A 101 -9.23 6.89 10.09
C THR A 101 -10.02 5.64 10.45
N SER A 102 -9.69 4.97 11.56
CA SER A 102 -10.38 3.75 12.02
C SER A 102 -10.33 2.64 10.96
N ILE A 103 -9.12 2.18 10.66
CA ILE A 103 -8.85 1.13 9.66
C ILE A 103 -8.39 -0.15 10.36
N ILE A 104 -9.01 -1.27 10.02
CA ILE A 104 -8.60 -2.60 10.51
C ILE A 104 -8.26 -3.49 9.31
N ILE A 105 -7.06 -4.05 9.32
CA ILE A 105 -6.60 -5.04 8.33
C ILE A 105 -6.20 -6.30 9.10
N SER A 106 -6.83 -7.44 8.82
CA SER A 106 -6.49 -8.68 9.53
C SER A 106 -6.79 -9.96 8.76
N ASN A 107 -6.14 -11.08 9.10
CA ASN A 107 -6.49 -12.42 8.60
C ASN A 107 -6.57 -12.53 7.06
N VAL A 108 -5.68 -11.83 6.36
CA VAL A 108 -5.56 -11.85 4.89
C VAL A 108 -4.10 -11.99 4.47
N ILE A 109 -3.91 -12.49 3.25
CA ILE A 109 -2.60 -12.67 2.63
C ILE A 109 -2.38 -11.56 1.60
N PHE A 110 -1.27 -10.84 1.71
CA PHE A 110 -0.76 -9.91 0.72
C PHE A 110 0.34 -10.60 -0.08
N ARG A 111 0.26 -10.55 -1.40
CA ARG A 111 1.22 -11.24 -2.27
C ARG A 111 1.65 -10.37 -3.44
N ASN A 112 2.94 -10.39 -3.74
CA ASN A 112 3.53 -9.82 -4.95
C ASN A 112 3.13 -8.36 -5.20
N SER A 113 3.29 -7.49 -4.19
CA SER A 113 3.04 -6.06 -4.38
C SER A 113 3.93 -5.47 -5.49
N PRO A 114 3.41 -4.60 -6.37
CA PRO A 114 4.23 -3.87 -7.34
C PRO A 114 5.30 -2.97 -6.69
N PHE A 115 5.01 -2.40 -5.53
CA PHE A 115 5.87 -1.53 -4.71
C PHE A 115 5.61 -1.84 -3.23
N TRP A 116 5.31 -0.85 -2.37
CA TRP A 116 4.96 -1.08 -0.96
C TRP A 116 3.67 -1.88 -0.79
N ASN A 117 3.57 -2.71 0.25
CA ASN A 117 2.40 -3.57 0.45
C ASN A 117 1.24 -2.83 1.14
N ILE A 118 1.43 -2.30 2.35
CA ILE A 118 0.37 -1.62 3.12
C ILE A 118 0.85 -0.22 3.49
N HIS A 119 0.25 0.81 2.88
CA HIS A 119 0.65 2.20 3.06
C HIS A 119 -0.47 3.06 3.66
N PRO A 120 -0.61 3.13 5.01
CA PRO A 120 -1.43 4.14 5.65
C PRO A 120 -0.64 5.46 5.71
N VAL A 121 -1.06 6.42 4.88
CA VAL A 121 -0.46 7.75 4.79
C VAL A 121 -1.44 8.82 5.25
N TYR A 122 -1.00 9.69 6.17
CA TYR A 122 -1.86 10.72 6.78
C TYR A 122 -3.05 10.15 7.56
N CYS A 123 -2.93 8.92 8.04
CA CYS A 123 -4.00 8.19 8.70
C CYS A 123 -3.95 8.30 10.22
N SER A 124 -5.03 7.89 10.88
CA SER A 124 -5.06 7.71 12.33
C SER A 124 -5.86 6.49 12.75
N ASN A 125 -5.48 5.84 13.86
CA ASN A 125 -6.17 4.66 14.39
C ASN A 125 -6.22 3.51 13.38
N VAL A 126 -5.05 2.97 13.05
CA VAL A 126 -4.89 1.85 12.11
C VAL A 126 -4.43 0.63 12.87
N VAL A 127 -5.05 -0.53 12.63
CA VAL A 127 -4.62 -1.82 13.19
C VAL A 127 -4.34 -2.80 12.06
N VAL A 128 -3.13 -3.33 12.03
CA VAL A 128 -2.71 -4.40 11.11
C VAL A 128 -2.28 -5.60 11.94
N ARG A 129 -3.02 -6.72 11.84
CA ARG A 129 -2.76 -7.90 12.66
C ARG A 129 -3.10 -9.23 12.02
N TYR A 130 -2.38 -10.30 12.35
CA TYR A 130 -2.64 -11.64 11.79
C TYR A 130 -2.58 -11.66 10.25
N VAL A 131 -1.79 -10.78 9.63
CA VAL A 131 -1.62 -10.76 8.17
C VAL A 131 -0.38 -11.54 7.78
N THR A 132 -0.38 -12.04 6.54
CA THR A 132 0.81 -12.63 5.91
C THR A 132 1.18 -11.81 4.68
N ILE A 133 2.38 -11.26 4.63
CA ILE A 133 2.88 -10.44 3.51
C ILE A 133 4.04 -11.16 2.85
N LEU A 134 3.90 -11.46 1.55
CA LEU A 134 4.85 -12.28 0.80
C LEU A 134 5.24 -11.60 -0.52
N ALA A 135 6.54 -11.43 -0.72
CA ALA A 135 7.14 -11.10 -2.02
C ALA A 135 8.50 -11.80 -2.14
N PRO A 136 8.99 -12.08 -3.37
CA PRO A 136 10.33 -12.65 -3.56
C PRO A 136 11.42 -11.79 -2.91
N ALA A 137 12.49 -12.41 -2.40
CA ALA A 137 13.59 -11.67 -1.75
C ALA A 137 14.31 -10.68 -2.68
N ASP A 138 14.19 -10.84 -4.00
CA ASP A 138 14.77 -9.96 -5.02
C ASP A 138 13.74 -8.97 -5.62
N SER A 139 12.52 -8.89 -5.07
CA SER A 139 11.52 -7.91 -5.52
C SER A 139 11.86 -6.51 -5.00
N PRO A 140 12.01 -5.52 -5.89
CA PRO A 140 12.49 -4.19 -5.50
C PRO A 140 11.42 -3.39 -4.75
N ASN A 141 11.77 -2.87 -3.57
CA ASN A 141 10.95 -1.92 -2.79
C ASN A 141 9.57 -2.47 -2.42
N THR A 142 9.55 -3.73 -2.00
CA THR A 142 8.35 -4.40 -1.50
C THR A 142 8.26 -4.31 0.02
N ASP A 143 8.37 -3.11 0.55
CA ASP A 143 8.24 -2.83 1.98
C ASP A 143 6.93 -3.45 2.52
N GLY A 144 6.95 -3.98 3.74
CA GLY A 144 5.80 -4.68 4.32
C GLY A 144 4.69 -3.72 4.76
N ILE A 145 4.96 -2.87 5.76
CA ILE A 145 3.99 -1.90 6.26
C ILE A 145 4.68 -0.55 6.47
N ASP A 146 4.08 0.50 5.91
CA ASP A 146 4.68 1.83 5.82
C ASP A 146 3.79 2.89 6.47
N PRO A 147 3.75 3.02 7.82
CA PRO A 147 3.06 4.14 8.45
C PRO A 147 3.77 5.45 8.08
N ASP A 148 3.12 6.29 7.26
CA ASP A 148 3.70 7.53 6.74
C ASP A 148 2.89 8.75 7.20
N SER A 149 3.50 9.63 8.00
CA SER A 149 2.82 10.78 8.60
C SER A 149 1.48 10.39 9.28
N SER A 150 1.46 9.23 9.95
CA SER A 150 0.26 8.62 10.54
C SER A 150 0.38 8.47 12.06
N SER A 151 -0.74 8.41 12.77
CA SER A 151 -0.75 8.29 14.23
C SER A 151 -1.61 7.14 14.78
N ASN A 152 -1.25 6.59 15.94
CA ASN A 152 -1.96 5.47 16.57
C ASN A 152 -2.07 4.26 15.62
N VAL A 153 -0.94 3.72 15.22
CA VAL A 153 -0.88 2.58 14.30
C VAL A 153 -0.37 1.35 15.04
N CYS A 154 -1.21 0.35 15.27
CA CYS A 154 -0.80 -0.91 15.88
C CYS A 154 -0.47 -1.94 14.78
N ILE A 155 0.73 -2.52 14.86
CA ILE A 155 1.17 -3.64 14.02
C ILE A 155 1.54 -4.80 14.94
N GLU A 156 0.76 -5.89 14.90
CA GLU A 156 0.95 -7.03 15.81
C GLU A 156 0.76 -8.38 15.09
N ASP A 157 1.34 -9.45 15.64
CA ASP A 157 1.05 -10.85 15.26
C ASP A 157 1.05 -11.16 13.75
N SER A 158 1.96 -10.56 12.98
CA SER A 158 1.98 -10.66 11.51
C SER A 158 3.25 -11.34 11.00
N TYR A 159 3.14 -12.03 9.86
CA TYR A 159 4.26 -12.69 9.18
C TYR A 159 4.63 -11.91 7.92
N ILE A 160 5.87 -11.40 7.82
CA ILE A 160 6.34 -10.58 6.71
C ILE A 160 7.62 -11.20 6.14
N SER A 161 7.61 -11.49 4.84
CA SER A 161 8.77 -11.96 4.08
C SER A 161 8.76 -11.31 2.71
N THR A 162 9.60 -10.30 2.52
CA THR A 162 9.65 -9.45 1.33
C THR A 162 11.09 -9.11 0.94
N GLY A 163 11.29 -8.43 -0.18
CA GLY A 163 12.61 -8.02 -0.69
C GLY A 163 13.16 -6.69 -0.16
N ASP A 164 12.46 -6.01 0.77
CA ASP A 164 12.86 -4.70 1.31
C ASP A 164 12.47 -4.61 2.81
N ASP A 165 12.33 -3.41 3.37
CA ASP A 165 12.02 -3.19 4.79
C ASP A 165 10.72 -3.90 5.24
N LEU A 166 10.74 -4.62 6.36
CA LEU A 166 9.54 -5.32 6.86
C LEU A 166 8.49 -4.34 7.42
N VAL A 167 8.95 -3.34 8.17
CA VAL A 167 8.15 -2.23 8.69
C VAL A 167 9.01 -0.97 8.59
N ALA A 168 8.51 0.06 7.92
CA ALA A 168 9.24 1.31 7.71
C ALA A 168 8.36 2.52 8.06
N VAL A 169 8.61 3.11 9.23
CA VAL A 169 7.92 4.34 9.65
C VAL A 169 8.50 5.54 8.90
N LYS A 170 7.65 6.31 8.23
CA LYS A 170 8.02 7.45 7.37
C LYS A 170 7.24 8.72 7.75
N SER A 171 7.64 9.87 7.21
CA SER A 171 6.93 11.14 7.43
C SER A 171 7.20 12.17 6.32
N GLY A 172 6.99 11.77 5.06
CA GLY A 172 7.31 12.59 3.88
C GLY A 172 8.80 12.63 3.49
N TRP A 173 9.10 13.38 2.44
CA TRP A 173 10.41 13.41 1.77
C TRP A 173 10.95 14.83 1.58
N ASP A 174 12.20 15.04 2.02
CA ASP A 174 12.99 16.27 1.87
C ASP A 174 12.21 17.55 2.21
N GLU A 175 12.31 18.60 1.40
CA GLU A 175 11.65 19.88 1.63
C GLU A 175 10.12 19.76 1.68
N TYR A 176 9.54 18.79 0.96
CA TYR A 176 8.09 18.58 0.94
C TYR A 176 7.61 17.96 2.25
N GLY A 177 8.36 17.02 2.81
CA GLY A 177 8.08 16.44 4.12
C GLY A 177 8.21 17.48 5.23
N ILE A 178 9.28 18.28 5.20
CA ILE A 178 9.50 19.39 6.14
C ILE A 178 8.35 20.40 6.06
N PHE A 179 7.95 20.80 4.86
CA PHE A 179 6.87 21.76 4.66
C PHE A 179 5.50 21.21 5.07
N TYR A 180 5.23 19.94 4.75
CA TYR A 180 3.98 19.28 5.14
C TYR A 180 3.88 19.13 6.66
N GLY A 181 5.00 18.92 7.36
CA GLY A 181 5.12 19.13 8.80
C GLY A 181 4.31 18.17 9.67
N ARG A 182 3.95 16.99 9.13
CA ARG A 182 3.16 15.98 9.86
C ARG A 182 4.04 14.77 10.22
N PRO A 183 4.36 14.55 11.50
CA PRO A 183 5.14 13.39 11.92
C PRO A 183 4.30 12.10 11.87
N SER A 184 4.98 10.95 11.90
CA SER A 184 4.38 9.72 12.42
C SER A 184 4.58 9.65 13.92
N SER A 185 3.55 9.25 14.67
CA SER A 185 3.61 9.14 16.13
C SER A 185 2.80 7.95 16.64
N ASP A 186 3.13 7.43 17.82
CA ASP A 186 2.33 6.40 18.49
C ASP A 186 2.11 5.15 17.60
N ILE A 187 3.23 4.58 17.12
CA ILE A 187 3.30 3.34 16.33
C ILE A 187 3.75 2.19 17.23
#